data_AF-A0A0C1KVR8-F1
#
_entry.id   AF-A0A0C1KVR8-F1
#
_cell.length_a   1.000
_cell.length_b   1.000
_cell.length_c   1.000
_cell.angle_alpha   90.00
_cell.angle_beta   90.00
_cell.angle_gamma   90.00
#
_symmetry.space_group_name_H-M   'P 1'
#
loop_
_entity.id
_entity.type
_entity.pdbx_description
1 polymer ?
#
loop_
_entity_poly.entity_id
_entity_poly.type
_entity_poly.pdbx_seq_one_letter_code
_entity_poly.pdbx_strand_id
1 'polypeptide(L)'
;MNTSINIGLIASGAGIQEATLSSVSIQNGYQLKKVLINDALPARMAETKYPGAELVEGLNAILHDDSINLVVLAGNAGSDLNLIKQVSDAGKYVRII
;
A
#
# COMPACT_ATOMS: atom_id res chain seq x y z
N MET A 1 -7.00 -21.32 -11.05
CA MET A 1 -6.93 -20.96 -9.62
C MET A 1 -6.61 -19.47 -9.59
N ASN A 2 -7.51 -18.63 -9.05
CA ASN A 2 -7.22 -17.20 -8.93
C ASN A 2 -6.36 -16.98 -7.69
N THR A 3 -5.05 -16.91 -7.88
CA THR A 3 -4.10 -16.57 -6.82
C THR A 3 -4.34 -15.10 -6.45
N SER A 4 -4.91 -14.85 -5.27
CA SER A 4 -5.09 -13.47 -4.80
C SER A 4 -3.74 -12.89 -4.42
N ILE A 5 -3.39 -11.73 -4.96
CA ILE A 5 -2.16 -11.01 -4.67
C ILE A 5 -2.50 -9.91 -3.67
N ASN A 6 -2.06 -10.07 -2.42
CA ASN A 6 -2.30 -9.04 -1.41
C ASN A 6 -1.32 -7.89 -1.58
N ILE A 7 -1.86 -6.68 -1.47
CA ILE A 7 -1.16 -5.42 -1.62
C ILE A 7 -1.13 -4.69 -0.27
N GLY A 8 0.01 -4.09 0.05
CA GLY A 8 0.13 -3.02 1.05
C GLY A 8 0.14 -1.65 0.39
N LEU A 9 -0.52 -0.66 0.97
CA LEU A 9 -0.48 0.73 0.52
C LEU A 9 0.25 1.60 1.53
N ILE A 10 1.18 2.41 1.05
CA ILE A 10 1.84 3.46 1.83
C ILE A 10 1.71 4.77 1.08
N ALA A 11 1.07 5.75 1.71
CA ALA A 11 1.00 7.10 1.19
C ALA A 11 2.18 7.94 1.69
N SER A 12 2.81 8.68 0.79
CA SER A 12 3.92 9.58 1.12
C SER A 12 3.70 10.97 0.51
N GLY A 13 3.68 11.99 1.36
CA GLY A 13 3.57 13.40 0.94
C GLY A 13 2.15 13.92 0.73
N ALA A 14 2.05 15.22 0.45
CA ALA A 14 0.78 15.91 0.22
C ALA A 14 0.29 15.68 -1.23
N GLY A 15 -0.99 15.36 -1.37
CA GLY A 15 -1.62 15.16 -2.69
C GLY A 15 -1.54 13.73 -3.19
N ILE A 16 -1.98 12.77 -2.34
CA ILE A 16 -2.23 11.38 -2.76
C ILE A 16 -3.17 11.44 -3.97
N GLN A 17 -2.58 11.31 -5.17
CA GLN A 17 -3.37 10.98 -6.34
C GLN A 17 -3.94 9.60 -6.04
N GLU A 18 -5.26 9.53 -6.01
CA GLU A 18 -5.98 8.44 -5.35
C GLU A 18 -5.45 7.10 -5.86
N ALA A 19 -4.87 6.30 -4.96
CA ALA A 19 -4.52 4.93 -5.25
C ALA A 19 -5.83 4.13 -5.29
N THR A 20 -6.60 4.33 -6.36
CA THR A 20 -7.83 3.60 -6.61
C THR A 20 -7.43 2.30 -7.24
N LEU A 21 -7.56 1.20 -6.50
CA LEU A 21 -7.50 -0.11 -7.13
C LEU A 21 -8.65 -0.18 -8.13
N SER A 22 -8.30 -0.11 -9.42
CA SER A 22 -9.28 -0.23 -10.49
C SER A 22 -10.02 -1.56 -10.37
N SER A 23 -11.26 -1.62 -10.87
CA SER A 23 -12.03 -2.86 -10.96
C SER A 23 -11.27 -3.97 -11.69
N VAL A 24 -10.38 -3.60 -12.61
CA VAL A 24 -9.47 -4.50 -13.34
C VAL A 24 -8.42 -5.12 -12.42
N SER A 25 -7.89 -4.37 -11.45
CA SER A 25 -6.97 -4.91 -10.44
C SER A 25 -7.65 -5.99 -9.60
N ILE A 26 -8.89 -5.74 -9.18
CA ILE A 26 -9.69 -6.70 -8.40
C ILE A 26 -9.99 -7.96 -9.22
N GLN A 27 -10.38 -7.80 -10.50
CA GLN A 27 -10.62 -8.92 -11.42
C GLN A 27 -9.37 -9.77 -11.68
N ASN A 28 -8.18 -9.16 -11.61
CA ASN A 28 -6.89 -9.83 -11.74
C ASN A 28 -6.36 -10.38 -10.41
N GLY A 29 -7.18 -10.41 -9.36
CA GLY A 29 -6.84 -11.02 -8.07
C GLY A 29 -6.06 -10.12 -7.12
N TYR A 30 -5.85 -8.84 -7.42
CA TYR A 30 -5.19 -7.92 -6.51
C TYR A 30 -6.14 -7.43 -5.43
N GLN A 31 -5.75 -7.58 -4.17
CA GLN A 31 -6.55 -7.20 -3.01
C GLN A 31 -5.73 -6.29 -2.08
N LEU A 32 -6.28 -5.13 -1.72
CA LEU A 32 -5.66 -4.27 -0.73
C LEU A 32 -5.86 -4.88 0.66
N LYS A 33 -4.78 -5.35 1.28
CA LYS A 33 -4.82 -5.99 2.59
C LYS A 33 -4.55 -4.99 3.72
N LYS A 34 -3.52 -4.15 3.56
CA LYS A 34 -3.09 -3.21 4.60
C LYS A 34 -2.84 -1.81 4.05
N VAL A 35 -3.18 -0.80 4.85
CA VAL A 35 -2.95 0.61 4.55
C VAL A 35 -2.21 1.24 5.71
N LEU A 36 -1.04 1.83 5.45
CA LEU A 36 -0.32 2.60 6.45
C LEU A 36 -1.01 3.95 6.66
N ILE A 37 -1.42 4.19 7.90
CA ILE A 37 -1.96 5.47 8.35
C ILE A 37 -0.82 6.38 8.79
N ASN A 38 -0.84 7.61 8.30
CA ASN A 38 0.09 8.66 8.67
C ASN A 38 -0.54 10.03 8.38
N ASP A 39 0.23 11.11 8.49
CA ASP A 39 -0.25 12.47 8.23
C ASP A 39 -0.72 12.67 6.77
N ALA A 40 -0.16 11.91 5.82
CA ALA A 40 -0.58 11.96 4.42
C ALA A 40 -1.92 11.25 4.19
N LEU A 41 -2.16 10.13 4.88
CA LEU A 41 -3.40 9.37 4.82
C LEU A 41 -3.94 9.10 6.24
N PRO A 42 -4.69 10.05 6.83
CA PRO A 42 -5.27 9.89 8.16
C PRO A 42 -6.30 8.75 8.22
N ALA A 43 -6.45 8.12 9.38
CA ALA A 43 -7.33 6.96 9.60
C ALA A 43 -8.75 7.17 9.04
N ARG A 44 -9.39 8.29 9.38
CA ARG A 44 -10.75 8.62 8.91
C ARG A 44 -10.90 8.61 7.39
N MET A 45 -9.88 9.08 6.68
CA MET A 45 -9.87 9.07 5.21
C MET A 45 -9.67 7.66 4.68
N ALA A 46 -8.76 6.89 5.28
CA ALA A 46 -8.49 5.51 4.90
C ALA A 46 -9.68 4.58 5.12
N GLU A 47 -10.40 4.70 6.24
CA GLU A 47 -11.61 3.91 6.54
C GLU A 47 -12.68 4.10 5.46
N THR A 48 -12.87 5.35 5.03
CA THR A 48 -13.86 5.69 4.02
C THR A 48 -13.44 5.19 2.63
N LYS A 49 -12.15 5.25 2.30
CA LYS A 49 -11.63 4.90 0.98
C LYS A 49 -11.36 3.40 0.81
N TYR A 50 -11.02 2.71 1.88
CA TYR A 50 -10.56 1.33 1.87
C TYR A 50 -11.27 0.49 2.94
N PRO A 51 -12.61 0.34 2.88
CA PRO A 51 -13.42 -0.25 3.95
C PRO A 51 -13.17 -1.75 4.22
N GLY A 52 -12.33 -2.41 3.43
CA GLY A 52 -11.93 -3.81 3.60
C GLY A 52 -10.45 -4.03 3.91
N ALA A 53 -9.65 -2.96 4.01
CA ALA A 53 -8.24 -3.06 4.32
C ALA A 53 -8.00 -2.85 5.81
N GLU A 54 -7.04 -3.58 6.37
CA GLU A 54 -6.54 -3.37 7.71
C GLU A 54 -5.73 -2.07 7.76
N LEU A 55 -6.13 -1.15 8.64
CA LEU A 55 -5.40 0.09 8.86
C LEU A 55 -4.30 -0.16 9.88
N VAL A 56 -3.07 0.21 9.54
CA VAL A 56 -1.90 -0.03 10.39
C VAL A 56 -1.14 1.27 10.63
N GLU A 57 -0.58 1.44 11.82
CA GLU A 57 0.16 2.66 12.19
C GLU A 57 1.67 2.56 11.94
N GLY A 58 2.17 1.34 11.69
CA GLY A 58 3.60 1.05 11.57
C GLY A 58 3.96 0.35 10.27
N LEU A 59 5.02 0.82 9.62
CA LEU A 59 5.56 0.25 8.39
C LEU A 59 5.86 -1.27 8.54
N ASN A 60 6.33 -1.69 9.71
CA ASN A 60 6.63 -3.08 10.02
C ASN A 60 5.44 -4.03 9.82
N ALA A 61 4.21 -3.56 10.04
CA ALA A 61 3.01 -4.37 9.87
C ALA A 61 2.76 -4.73 8.39
N ILE A 62 3.28 -3.93 7.45
CA ILE A 62 3.27 -4.22 6.02
C ILE A 62 4.52 -5.04 5.67
N LEU A 63 5.71 -4.58 6.08
CA LEU A 63 6.99 -5.18 5.69
C LEU A 63 7.18 -6.63 6.15
N HIS A 64 6.64 -7.01 7.31
CA HIS A 64 6.79 -8.36 7.85
C HIS A 64 5.53 -9.23 7.65
N ASP A 65 4.58 -8.77 6.84
CA ASP A 65 3.43 -9.58 6.46
C ASP A 65 3.79 -10.42 5.22
N ASP A 66 4.08 -11.70 5.42
CA ASP A 66 4.50 -12.63 4.35
C ASP A 66 3.43 -12.84 3.28
N SER A 67 2.17 -12.53 3.59
CA SER A 67 1.09 -12.62 2.61
C SER A 67 1.02 -11.43 1.68
N ILE A 68 1.74 -10.33 1.98
CA ILE A 68 1.85 -9.14 1.13
C ILE A 68 3.11 -9.26 0.27
N ASN A 69 2.93 -9.38 -1.03
CA ASN A 69 4.03 -9.51 -1.99
C ASN A 69 4.30 -8.21 -2.76
N LEU A 70 3.33 -7.30 -2.81
CA LEU A 70 3.42 -6.03 -3.52
C LEU A 70 3.07 -4.87 -2.58
N VAL A 71 3.87 -3.82 -2.59
CA VAL A 71 3.60 -2.57 -1.89
C VAL A 71 3.48 -1.45 -2.91
N VAL A 72 2.38 -0.71 -2.82
CA VAL A 72 2.14 0.49 -3.61
C VAL A 72 2.52 1.70 -2.77
N LEU A 73 3.44 2.50 -3.29
CA LEU A 73 3.83 3.80 -2.75
C LEU A 73 3.10 4.87 -3.55
N ALA A 74 2.13 5.53 -2.91
CA ALA A 74 1.37 6.62 -3.53
C ALA A 74 1.90 7.95 -3.04
N GLY A 75 2.55 8.73 -3.91
CA GLY A 75 3.28 9.91 -3.45
C GLY A 75 4.36 10.42 -4.38
N ASN A 76 5.06 11.47 -3.94
CA ASN A 76 6.10 12.09 -4.76
C ASN A 76 7.36 11.20 -4.78
N ALA A 77 7.71 10.66 -5.95
CA ALA A 77 8.78 9.65 -6.11
C ALA A 77 10.16 10.07 -5.56
N GLY A 78 10.42 11.37 -5.42
CA GLY A 78 11.70 11.90 -4.91
C GLY A 78 11.90 11.75 -3.40
N SER A 79 10.85 11.60 -2.59
CA SER A 79 10.95 11.54 -1.12
C SER A 79 11.21 10.14 -0.55
N ASP A 80 11.14 9.08 -1.37
CA ASP A 80 10.91 7.73 -0.84
C ASP A 80 11.99 6.69 -1.17
N LEU A 81 13.19 7.08 -1.59
CA LEU A 81 14.28 6.12 -1.86
C LEU A 81 14.58 5.20 -0.65
N ASN A 82 14.55 5.74 0.56
CA ASN A 82 14.73 4.95 1.79
C ASN A 82 13.55 3.99 2.04
N LEU A 83 12.34 4.39 1.68
CA LEU A 83 11.14 3.55 1.84
C LEU A 83 11.14 2.42 0.79
N ILE A 84 11.45 2.73 -0.46
CA ILE A 84 11.64 1.76 -1.54
C ILE A 84 12.69 0.73 -1.15
N LYS A 85 13.82 1.19 -0.59
CA LYS A 85 14.86 0.31 -0.07
C LYS A 85 14.34 -0.61 1.02
N GLN A 86 13.68 -0.08 2.06
CA GLN A 86 13.13 -0.89 3.15
C GLN A 86 12.12 -1.96 2.65
N VAL A 87 11.26 -1.59 1.71
CA VAL A 87 10.30 -2.53 1.13
C VAL A 87 11.00 -3.61 0.30
N SER A 88 12.02 -3.22 -0.47
CA SER A 88 12.80 -4.15 -1.29
C SER A 88 13.64 -5.10 -0.43
N ASP A 89 14.27 -4.58 0.63
CA ASP A 89 15.04 -5.35 1.63
C ASP A 89 14.14 -6.36 2.37
N ALA A 90 12.85 -6.06 2.53
CA ALA A 90 11.83 -6.97 3.05
C ALA A 90 11.35 -8.02 2.02
N GLY A 91 11.95 -8.08 0.83
CA GLY A 91 11.63 -9.07 -0.21
C GLY A 91 10.31 -8.81 -0.94
N LYS A 92 9.79 -7.58 -0.92
CA LYS A 92 8.52 -7.21 -1.56
C LYS A 92 8.72 -6.42 -2.84
N TYR A 93 7.82 -6.59 -3.80
CA TYR A 93 7.78 -5.75 -4.98
C TYR A 93 7.28 -4.34 -4.61
N VAL A 94 7.83 -3.33 -5.29
CA VAL A 94 7.45 -1.93 -5.11
C VAL A 94 6.83 -1.40 -6.39
N ARG A 95 5.69 -0.71 -6.27
CA ARG A 95 5.09 0.08 -7.35
C ARG A 95 4.88 1.51 -6.87
N ILE A 96 5.41 2.48 -7.59
CA ILE A 96 5.22 3.90 -7.31
C ILE A 96 4.13 4.44 -8.23
N ILE A 97 3.19 5.20 -7.69
CA ILE A 97 2.11 5.89 -8.43
C ILE A 97 1.93 7.33 -7.94
#